data_AF-A0A533SF84-F1
#
_entry.id   AF-A0A533SF84-F1
#
_cell.length_a   1.000
_cell.length_b   1.000
_cell.length_c   1.000
_cell.angle_alpha   90.00
_cell.angle_beta   90.00
_cell.angle_gamma   90.00
#
_symmetry.space_group_name_H-M   'P 1'
#
loop_
_entity.id
_entity.type
_entity.pdbx_description
1 polymer ?
#
loop_
_entity_poly.entity_id
_entity_poly.type
_entity_poly.pdbx_seq_one_letter_code
_entity_poly.pdbx_strand_id
1 'polypeptide(L)'
;TGAFVAGLMFGRTSESHQIEVGFNALAYSFFVPIFFISIGLDVNVRELNPSALWITLLIVVIAILGKILGAGLGSYLGKFTRRESLQLGIGMVSRGEVGLIVAKVGLDQGLLSAELFSAIVGMVLVTTLVTPPMLRASFQPPKTPPAIPESEG
;
A
#
# COMPACT_ATOMS: atom_id res chain seq x y z
N THR A 1 1.75 6.59 -13.73
CA THR A 1 1.07 7.90 -13.94
C THR A 1 0.27 7.94 -15.23
N GLY A 2 0.83 7.52 -16.38
CA GLY A 2 0.08 7.50 -17.67
C GLY A 2 -1.23 6.70 -17.63
N ALA A 3 -1.22 5.48 -17.10
CA ALA A 3 -2.43 4.65 -16.95
C ALA A 3 -3.51 5.31 -16.07
N PHE A 4 -3.12 6.03 -15.02
CA PHE A 4 -4.07 6.77 -14.17
C PHE A 4 -4.71 7.94 -14.92
N VAL A 5 -3.93 8.72 -15.67
CA VAL A 5 -4.45 9.82 -16.49
C VAL A 5 -5.39 9.28 -17.59
N ALA A 6 -5.01 8.20 -18.26
CA ALA A 6 -5.87 7.53 -19.22
C ALA A 6 -7.18 7.07 -18.57
N GLY A 7 -7.11 6.46 -17.38
CA GLY A 7 -8.30 6.07 -16.61
C GLY A 7 -9.20 7.26 -16.26
N LEU A 8 -8.63 8.41 -15.88
CA LEU A 8 -9.40 9.64 -15.64
C LEU A 8 -10.06 10.18 -16.91
N MET A 9 -9.41 10.05 -18.07
CA MET A 9 -9.97 10.44 -19.37
C MET A 9 -11.14 9.54 -19.76
N PHE A 10 -10.95 8.22 -19.73
CA PHE A 10 -11.99 7.25 -20.10
C PHE A 10 -13.13 7.16 -19.09
N GLY A 11 -12.86 7.40 -17.80
CA GLY A 11 -13.87 7.40 -16.74
C GLY A 11 -14.95 8.47 -16.87
N ARG A 12 -14.74 9.48 -17.74
CA ARG A 12 -15.74 10.51 -18.06
C ARG A 12 -16.58 10.23 -19.30
N THR A 13 -16.38 9.08 -19.95
CA THR A 13 -17.13 8.68 -21.15
C THR A 13 -18.37 7.86 -20.78
N SER A 14 -19.36 7.80 -21.67
CA SER A 14 -20.56 6.95 -21.52
C SER A 14 -20.22 5.46 -21.40
N GLU A 15 -19.09 5.06 -21.97
CA GLU A 15 -18.63 3.66 -22.03
C GLU A 15 -17.77 3.25 -20.82
N SER A 16 -17.62 4.11 -19.82
CA SER A 16 -16.74 3.86 -18.67
C SER A 16 -17.02 2.53 -17.97
N HIS A 17 -18.30 2.18 -17.80
CA HIS A 17 -18.70 0.93 -17.16
C HIS A 17 -18.33 -0.31 -18.00
N GLN A 18 -18.51 -0.25 -19.33
CA GLN A 18 -18.14 -1.36 -20.22
C GLN A 18 -16.62 -1.57 -20.23
N ILE A 19 -15.86 -0.46 -20.26
CA ILE A 19 -14.40 -0.47 -20.17
C ILE A 19 -13.96 -1.05 -18.82
N GLU A 20 -14.59 -0.64 -17.71
CA GLU A 20 -14.28 -1.11 -16.36
C GLU A 20 -14.48 -2.62 -16.21
N VAL A 21 -15.61 -3.16 -16.66
CA VAL A 21 -15.90 -4.61 -16.57
C VAL A 21 -14.88 -5.42 -17.37
N GLY A 22 -14.57 -5.00 -18.60
CA GLY A 22 -13.56 -5.67 -19.43
C GLY A 22 -12.15 -5.60 -18.83
N PHE A 23 -11.77 -4.44 -18.29
CA PHE A 23 -10.46 -4.28 -17.63
C PHE A 23 -10.37 -5.03 -16.30
N ASN A 24 -11.44 -5.10 -15.51
CA ASN A 24 -11.43 -5.82 -14.24
C ASN A 24 -11.10 -7.31 -14.45
N ALA A 25 -11.68 -7.94 -15.46
CA ALA A 25 -11.34 -9.33 -15.80
C ALA A 25 -9.85 -9.50 -16.10
N LEU A 26 -9.28 -8.66 -16.98
CA LEU A 26 -7.85 -8.73 -17.31
C LEU A 26 -6.95 -8.38 -16.12
N ALA A 27 -7.31 -7.34 -15.36
CA ALA A 27 -6.55 -6.87 -14.21
C ALA A 27 -6.48 -7.97 -13.13
N TYR A 28 -7.62 -8.51 -12.71
CA TYR A 28 -7.66 -9.49 -11.62
C TYR A 28 -7.22 -10.88 -12.05
N SER A 29 -7.41 -11.28 -13.32
CA SER A 29 -6.98 -12.60 -13.79
C SER A 29 -5.51 -12.68 -14.18
N PHE A 30 -4.89 -11.58 -14.62
CA PHE A 30 -3.51 -11.60 -15.13
C PHE A 30 -2.60 -10.58 -14.43
N PHE A 31 -2.89 -9.28 -14.55
CA PHE A 31 -1.93 -8.24 -14.15
C PHE A 31 -1.67 -8.20 -12.65
N VAL A 32 -2.73 -8.27 -11.84
CA VAL A 32 -2.63 -8.21 -10.37
C VAL A 32 -1.86 -9.42 -9.83
N PRO A 33 -2.19 -10.69 -10.19
CA PRO A 33 -1.40 -11.84 -9.76
C PRO A 33 0.07 -11.77 -10.22
N ILE A 34 0.34 -11.43 -11.49
CA ILE A 34 1.71 -11.37 -12.03
C ILE A 34 2.54 -10.32 -11.30
N PHE A 35 1.96 -9.13 -11.04
CA PHE A 35 2.63 -8.07 -10.29
C PHE A 35 3.02 -8.53 -8.88
N PHE A 36 2.09 -9.15 -8.14
CA PHE A 36 2.37 -9.63 -6.79
C PHE A 36 3.35 -10.81 -6.76
N ILE A 37 3.27 -11.74 -7.73
CA ILE A 37 4.22 -12.85 -7.88
C ILE A 37 5.62 -12.31 -8.18
N SER A 38 5.76 -11.37 -9.12
CA SER A 38 7.05 -10.79 -9.49
C SER A 38 7.74 -10.17 -8.27
N ILE A 39 7.02 -9.35 -7.49
CA ILE A 39 7.57 -8.76 -6.27
C ILE A 39 7.93 -9.84 -5.24
N GLY A 40 7.11 -10.88 -5.12
CA GLY A 40 7.38 -12.02 -4.22
C GLY A 40 8.64 -12.81 -4.61
N LEU A 41 8.90 -12.98 -5.91
CA LEU A 41 10.06 -13.71 -6.42
C LEU A 41 11.38 -12.97 -6.22
N ASP A 42 11.35 -11.63 -6.24
CA ASP A 42 12.53 -10.81 -5.98
C ASP A 42 13.02 -10.89 -4.52
N VAL A 43 12.23 -11.50 -3.63
CA VAL A 43 12.52 -11.59 -2.20
C VAL A 43 13.39 -12.81 -1.92
N ASN A 44 14.67 -12.56 -1.68
CA ASN A 44 15.59 -13.62 -1.26
C ASN A 44 15.46 -13.91 0.25
N VAL A 45 14.49 -14.75 0.61
CA VAL A 45 14.24 -15.20 1.99
C VAL A 45 15.45 -15.91 2.61
N ARG A 46 16.37 -16.45 1.81
CA ARG A 46 17.59 -17.12 2.31
C ARG A 46 18.62 -16.14 2.86
N GLU A 47 18.56 -14.87 2.46
CA GLU A 47 19.46 -13.82 2.96
C GLU A 47 18.89 -13.09 4.19
N LEU A 48 17.66 -13.42 4.61
CA LEU A 48 17.07 -12.93 5.86
C LEU A 48 17.64 -13.69 7.06
N ASN A 49 18.89 -13.37 7.41
CA ASN A 49 19.53 -13.84 8.63
C ASN A 49 18.77 -13.28 9.87
N PRO A 50 18.73 -13.96 11.03
CA PRO A 50 18.03 -13.45 12.21
C PRO A 50 18.47 -12.06 12.69
N SER A 51 19.74 -11.70 12.44
CA SER A 51 20.27 -10.35 12.66
C SER A 51 19.66 -9.30 11.71
N ALA A 52 19.45 -9.67 10.44
CA ALA A 52 18.83 -8.81 9.43
C ALA A 52 17.32 -8.64 9.63
N LEU A 53 16.65 -9.61 10.28
CA LEU A 53 15.22 -9.52 10.60
C LEU A 53 14.90 -8.35 11.53
N TRP A 54 15.75 -8.10 12.54
CA TRP A 54 15.53 -6.97 13.45
C TRP A 54 15.64 -5.63 12.74
N ILE A 55 16.66 -5.47 11.90
CA ILE A 55 16.86 -4.26 11.08
C ILE A 55 15.67 -4.08 10.11
N THR A 56 15.23 -5.15 9.47
CA THR A 56 14.07 -5.14 8.57
C THR A 56 12.81 -4.69 9.29
N LEU A 57 12.53 -5.25 10.48
CA LEU A 57 11.38 -4.88 11.30
C LEU A 57 11.43 -3.40 11.70
N LEU A 58 12.59 -2.91 12.13
CA LEU A 58 12.78 -1.52 12.49
C LEU A 58 12.51 -0.59 11.28
N ILE A 59 13.05 -0.93 10.11
CA ILE A 59 12.83 -0.17 8.87
C ILE A 59 11.35 -0.17 8.49
N VAL A 60 10.65 -1.31 8.62
CA VAL A 60 9.21 -1.40 8.37
C VAL A 60 8.43 -0.48 9.30
N VAL A 61 8.67 -0.56 10.60
CA VAL A 61 7.97 0.27 11.60
C VAL A 61 8.21 1.76 11.33
N ILE A 62 9.46 2.16 11.08
CA ILE A 62 9.80 3.55 10.73
C ILE A 62 9.13 3.97 9.43
N ALA A 63 9.11 3.10 8.40
CA ALA A 63 8.48 3.41 7.13
C ALA A 63 6.96 3.62 7.27
N ILE A 64 6.28 2.78 8.05
CA ILE A 64 4.84 2.90 8.31
C ILE A 64 4.55 4.17 9.13
N LEU A 65 5.21 4.32 10.28
CA LEU A 65 4.96 5.45 11.18
C LEU A 65 5.34 6.79 10.52
N GLY A 66 6.49 6.84 9.85
CA GLY A 66 6.95 8.05 9.15
C GLY A 66 5.97 8.50 8.08
N LYS A 67 5.31 7.55 7.38
CA LYS A 67 4.29 7.88 6.37
C LYS A 67 2.96 8.29 7.00
N ILE A 68 2.48 7.55 7.99
CA ILE A 68 1.21 7.87 8.66
C ILE A 68 1.32 9.23 9.37
N LEU A 69 2.41 9.47 10.10
CA LEU A 69 2.64 10.73 10.78
C LEU A 69 2.97 11.85 9.79
N GLY A 70 3.89 11.65 8.85
CA GLY A 70 4.29 12.70 7.91
C GLY A 70 3.16 13.13 7.00
N ALA A 71 2.53 12.20 6.28
CA ALA A 71 1.43 12.51 5.37
C ALA A 71 0.14 12.85 6.13
N GLY A 72 -0.13 12.19 7.26
CA GLY A 72 -1.33 12.47 8.08
C GLY A 72 -1.26 13.83 8.79
N LEU A 73 -0.09 14.22 9.33
CA LEU A 73 0.09 15.59 9.85
C LEU A 73 0.02 16.61 8.72
N GLY A 74 0.63 16.33 7.56
CA GLY A 74 0.54 17.18 6.38
C GLY A 74 -0.90 17.46 5.94
N SER A 75 -1.74 16.43 5.86
CA SER A 75 -3.17 16.61 5.52
C SER A 75 -3.96 17.27 6.63
N TYR A 76 -3.63 17.02 7.89
CA TYR A 76 -4.30 17.67 9.02
C TYR A 76 -4.06 19.18 9.00
N LEU A 77 -2.82 19.61 8.72
CA LEU A 77 -2.48 21.02 8.48
C LEU A 77 -3.20 21.57 7.24
N GLY A 78 -3.46 20.70 6.25
CA GLY A 78 -4.30 20.98 5.08
C GLY A 78 -5.81 21.04 5.34
N LYS A 79 -6.26 21.01 6.60
CA LYS A 79 -7.67 21.06 7.04
C LYS A 79 -8.51 19.80 6.78
N PHE A 80 -7.87 18.65 6.55
CA PHE A 80 -8.58 17.38 6.49
C PHE A 80 -9.01 16.95 7.90
N THR A 81 -10.11 16.20 8.01
CA THR A 81 -10.52 15.62 9.29
C THR A 81 -9.48 14.62 9.79
N ARG A 82 -9.51 14.29 11.08
CA ARG A 82 -8.59 13.28 11.66
C ARG A 82 -8.71 11.92 10.97
N ARG A 83 -9.92 11.55 10.54
CA ARG A 83 -10.17 10.29 9.83
C ARG A 83 -9.59 10.32 8.43
N GLU A 84 -9.86 11.38 7.66
CA GLU A 84 -9.31 11.53 6.30
C GLU A 84 -7.77 11.63 6.33
N SER A 85 -7.22 12.28 7.34
CA SER A 85 -5.77 12.39 7.52
C SER A 85 -5.12 11.03 7.81
N LEU A 86 -5.76 10.21 8.64
CA LEU A 86 -5.32 8.84 8.88
C LEU A 86 -5.44 7.98 7.62
N GLN A 87 -6.55 8.07 6.89
CA GLN A 87 -6.78 7.34 5.64
C GLN A 87 -5.72 7.71 4.58
N LEU A 88 -5.39 8.99 4.44
CA LEU A 88 -4.32 9.44 3.55
C LEU A 88 -2.97 8.91 4.02
N GLY A 89 -2.65 9.04 5.31
CA GLY A 89 -1.42 8.53 5.90
C GLY A 89 -1.21 7.05 5.61
N ILE A 90 -2.25 6.23 5.84
CA ILE A 90 -2.27 4.79 5.54
C ILE A 90 -2.12 4.55 4.03
N GLY A 91 -2.84 5.30 3.18
CA GLY A 91 -2.74 5.17 1.73
C GLY A 91 -1.35 5.49 1.17
N MET A 92 -0.53 6.24 1.90
CA MET A 92 0.84 6.56 1.52
C MET A 92 1.89 5.56 2.03
N VAL A 93 1.48 4.53 2.79
CA VAL A 93 2.36 3.48 3.35
C VAL A 93 2.83 2.51 2.27
N SER A 94 1.94 2.04 1.40
CA SER A 94 2.30 1.11 0.32
C SER A 94 3.37 1.74 -0.57
N ARG A 95 4.54 1.11 -0.62
CA ARG A 95 5.60 1.49 -1.56
C ARG A 95 5.51 0.61 -2.79
N GLY A 96 5.64 1.22 -3.96
CA GLY A 96 5.64 0.50 -5.23
C GLY A 96 7.04 0.17 -5.75
N GLU A 97 7.05 -0.21 -7.02
CA GLU A 97 8.19 -0.48 -7.91
C GLU A 97 9.39 0.48 -7.75
N VAL A 98 9.14 1.80 -7.68
CA VAL A 98 10.22 2.79 -7.69
C VAL A 98 11.21 2.60 -6.53
N GLY A 99 10.72 2.19 -5.35
CA GLY A 99 11.58 1.91 -4.21
C GLY A 99 12.51 0.71 -4.44
N LEU A 100 12.00 -0.33 -5.13
CA LEU A 100 12.77 -1.50 -5.51
C LEU A 100 13.78 -1.18 -6.60
N ILE A 101 13.41 -0.37 -7.60
CA ILE A 101 14.34 0.07 -8.66
C ILE A 101 15.51 0.84 -8.05
N VAL A 102 15.25 1.82 -7.18
CA VAL A 102 16.32 2.59 -6.52
C VAL A 102 17.21 1.68 -5.67
N ALA A 103 16.63 0.72 -4.95
CA ALA A 103 17.40 -0.25 -4.19
C ALA A 103 18.24 -1.16 -5.08
N LYS A 104 17.70 -1.60 -6.23
CA LYS A 104 18.42 -2.44 -7.19
C LYS A 104 19.60 -1.69 -7.81
N VAL A 105 19.37 -0.46 -8.26
CA VAL A 105 20.45 0.41 -8.76
C VAL A 105 21.49 0.66 -7.67
N GLY A 106 21.08 0.89 -6.42
CA GLY A 106 21.99 1.05 -5.30
C GLY A 106 22.85 -0.19 -5.03
N LEU A 107 22.29 -1.39 -5.13
CA LEU A 107 23.03 -2.65 -5.02
C LEU A 107 24.01 -2.82 -6.18
N ASP A 108 23.58 -2.56 -7.42
CA ASP A 108 24.40 -2.73 -8.62
C ASP A 108 25.58 -1.75 -8.67
N GLN A 109 25.42 -0.56 -8.06
CA GLN A 109 26.49 0.44 -7.89
C GLN A 109 27.37 0.18 -6.64
N GLY A 110 27.11 -0.89 -5.88
CA GLY A 110 27.83 -1.20 -4.64
C GLY A 110 27.55 -0.23 -3.47
N LEU A 111 26.50 0.59 -3.57
CA LEU A 111 26.08 1.53 -2.52
C LEU A 111 25.24 0.85 -1.43
N LEU A 112 24.64 -0.29 -1.73
CA LEU A 112 23.85 -1.10 -0.80
C LEU A 112 24.45 -2.50 -0.67
N SER A 113 24.46 -3.04 0.54
CA SER A 113 24.75 -4.46 0.76
C SER A 113 23.56 -5.32 0.35
N ALA A 114 23.83 -6.60 0.04
CA ALA A 114 22.78 -7.57 -0.26
C ALA A 114 21.78 -7.75 0.91
N GLU A 115 22.27 -7.63 2.15
CA GLU A 115 21.45 -7.62 3.37
C GLU A 115 20.46 -6.44 3.39
N LEU A 116 20.94 -5.23 3.08
CA LEU A 116 20.10 -4.02 3.07
C LEU A 116 19.12 -4.03 1.90
N PHE A 117 19.53 -4.54 0.74
CA PHE A 117 18.64 -4.77 -0.39
C PHE A 117 17.50 -5.73 0.01
N SER A 118 17.84 -6.88 0.60
CA SER A 118 16.85 -7.86 1.09
C SER A 118 15.90 -7.26 2.14
N ALA A 119 16.41 -6.42 3.05
CA ALA A 119 15.59 -5.71 4.03
C ALA A 119 14.61 -4.71 3.39
N ILE A 120 15.06 -3.96 2.36
CA ILE A 120 14.19 -3.02 1.62
C ILE A 120 13.10 -3.79 0.86
N VAL A 121 13.46 -4.89 0.21
CA VAL A 121 12.52 -5.76 -0.51
C VAL A 121 11.48 -6.32 0.46
N GLY A 122 11.90 -6.84 1.61
CA GLY A 122 11.00 -7.30 2.66
C GLY A 122 10.09 -6.19 3.20
N MET A 123 10.62 -4.98 3.38
CA MET A 123 9.81 -3.83 3.79
C MET A 123 8.75 -3.46 2.75
N VAL A 124 9.10 -3.44 1.46
CA VAL A 124 8.15 -3.16 0.37
C VAL A 124 7.03 -4.20 0.34
N LEU A 125 7.35 -5.48 0.49
CA LEU A 125 6.34 -6.54 0.61
C LEU A 125 5.40 -6.30 1.77
N VAL A 126 5.95 -6.16 2.99
CA VAL A 126 5.14 -6.05 4.22
C VAL A 126 4.25 -4.82 4.16
N THR A 127 4.81 -3.66 3.78
CA THR A 127 4.02 -2.43 3.67
C THR A 127 2.94 -2.53 2.60
N THR A 128 3.19 -3.20 1.48
CA THR A 128 2.20 -3.41 0.42
C THR A 128 1.06 -4.33 0.85
N LEU A 129 1.36 -5.42 1.56
CA LEU A 129 0.36 -6.38 2.04
C LEU A 129 -0.47 -5.84 3.20
N VAL A 130 0.15 -5.04 4.08
CA VAL A 130 -0.50 -4.47 5.28
C VAL A 130 -1.36 -3.25 4.94
N THR A 131 -1.06 -2.52 3.87
CA THR A 131 -1.80 -1.30 3.51
C THR A 131 -3.30 -1.55 3.23
N PRO A 132 -3.72 -2.50 2.36
CA PRO A 132 -5.15 -2.74 2.10
C PRO A 132 -5.99 -3.08 3.34
N PRO A 133 -5.60 -3.99 4.26
CA PRO A 133 -6.37 -4.25 5.46
C PRO A 133 -6.41 -3.06 6.42
N MET A 134 -5.30 -2.30 6.56
CA MET A 134 -5.30 -1.05 7.35
C MET A 134 -6.26 -0.02 6.78
N LEU A 135 -6.25 0.16 5.45
CA LEU A 135 -7.16 1.03 4.74
C LEU A 135 -8.61 0.59 4.99
N ARG A 136 -8.92 -0.68 4.74
CA ARG A 136 -10.26 -1.23 4.97
C ARG A 136 -10.76 -0.99 6.40
N ALA A 137 -9.91 -1.16 7.40
CA ALA A 137 -10.26 -0.88 8.80
C ALA A 137 -10.55 0.61 9.04
N SER A 138 -9.81 1.52 8.40
CA SER A 138 -10.01 2.97 8.54
C SER A 138 -11.29 3.50 7.85
N PHE A 139 -11.90 2.73 6.94
CA PHE A 139 -13.15 3.06 6.25
C PHE A 139 -14.39 2.38 6.86
N GLN A 140 -14.26 1.61 7.95
CA GLN A 140 -15.43 0.98 8.59
C GLN A 140 -16.31 2.04 9.29
N PRO A 141 -17.62 2.12 8.98
CA PRO A 141 -18.53 3.00 9.71
C PRO A 141 -18.66 2.56 11.17
N PRO A 142 -18.94 3.48 12.12
CA PRO A 142 -19.19 3.11 13.51
C PRO A 142 -20.34 2.10 13.58
N LYS A 143 -20.18 1.00 14.34
CA LYS A 143 -21.27 0.06 14.58
C LYS A 143 -22.48 0.81 15.16
N THR A 144 -23.61 0.81 14.45
CA THR A 144 -24.88 1.35 14.97
C THR A 144 -25.25 0.58 16.25
N PRO A 145 -25.53 1.26 17.38
CA PRO A 145 -26.01 0.59 18.59
C PRO A 145 -27.28 -0.21 18.32
N PRO A 146 -27.52 -1.33 19.03
CA PRO A 146 -28.75 -2.12 18.85
C PRO A 146 -29.98 -1.23 19.09
N ALA A 147 -30.99 -1.34 18.22
CA ALA A 147 -32.25 -0.64 18.40
C ALA A 147 -32.90 -1.10 19.72
N ILE A 148 -33.33 -0.14 20.53
CA ILE A 148 -34.06 -0.41 21.77
C ILE A 148 -35.43 -0.97 21.37
N PRO A 149 -35.87 -2.13 21.88
CA PRO A 149 -37.19 -2.67 21.58
C PRO A 149 -38.26 -1.67 21.99
N GLU A 150 -39.14 -1.29 21.06
CA GLU A 150 -40.33 -0.53 21.38
C GLU A 150 -41.18 -1.37 22.35
N SER A 151 -41.42 -0.85 23.54
CA SER A 151 -42.35 -1.46 24.48
C SER A 151 -43.75 -1.31 23.91
N GLU A 152 -44.30 -2.40 23.37
CA GLU A 152 -45.71 -2.50 23.03
C GLU A 152 -46.54 -2.26 24.30
N GLY A 153 -47.32 -1.17 24.28
CA GLY A 153 -48.29 -0.80 25.31
C GLY A 153 -49.71 -1.17 24.90
#